data_AF-A0A0D0CWV8-F1
#
_entry.id   AF-A0A0D0CWV8-F1
#
_cell.length_a   1.000
_cell.length_b   1.000
_cell.length_c   1.000
_cell.angle_alpha   90.00
_cell.angle_beta   90.00
_cell.angle_gamma   90.00
#
_symmetry.space_group_name_H-M   'P 1'
#
loop_
_entity.id
_entity.type
_entity.pdbx_description
1 polymer ?
#
loop_
_entity_poly.entity_id
_entity_poly.type
_entity_poly.pdbx_seq_one_letter_code
_entity_poly.pdbx_strand_id
1 'polypeptide(L)'
;SKACLPLSLRGMTITPLPMHKFLGIIFDQALRWNAQVANTIAKGTVYVLQLRRLSTMSTGIPLTLMQQLYLAVTVPKMLYAIVIWFQPIYRGMEDEMQRGSIGIVRKLESIQRIALICTTGTMRTTASDMLEIHVNII
;
A
#
# COMPACT_ATOMS: atom_id res chain seq x y z
N SER A 1 -13.17 -11.61 24.85
CA SER A 1 -12.11 -12.39 24.17
C SER A 1 -12.69 -13.75 23.83
N LYS A 2 -13.00 -14.03 22.55
CA LYS A 2 -13.49 -15.36 22.14
C LYS A 2 -12.27 -16.26 21.97
N ALA A 3 -12.15 -17.31 22.78
CA ALA A 3 -11.13 -18.34 22.58
C ALA A 3 -11.39 -19.04 21.24
N CYS A 4 -10.45 -18.92 20.31
CA CYS A 4 -10.49 -19.66 19.05
C CYS A 4 -10.07 -21.10 19.34
N LEU A 5 -10.92 -22.09 19.01
CA LEU A 5 -10.62 -23.49 19.23
C LEU A 5 -9.53 -23.96 18.24
N PRO A 6 -8.60 -24.83 18.67
CA PRO A 6 -7.53 -25.30 17.81
C PRO A 6 -8.09 -26.13 16.64
N LEU A 7 -7.66 -25.78 15.43
CA LEU A 7 -8.08 -26.47 14.21
C LEU A 7 -7.16 -27.68 13.98
N SER A 8 -7.72 -28.88 14.03
CA SER A 8 -6.99 -30.10 13.65
C SER A 8 -7.22 -30.42 12.18
N LEU A 9 -6.18 -30.30 11.36
CA LEU A 9 -6.19 -30.57 9.93
C LEU A 9 -5.23 -31.74 9.65
N ARG A 10 -5.76 -32.87 9.15
CA ARG A 10 -4.98 -34.08 8.81
C ARG A 10 -4.02 -34.55 9.93
N GLY A 11 -4.48 -34.50 11.19
CA GLY A 11 -3.69 -34.92 12.36
C GLY A 11 -2.69 -33.87 12.88
N MET A 12 -2.60 -32.69 12.25
CA MET A 12 -1.84 -31.55 12.77
C MET A 12 -2.77 -30.58 13.49
N THR A 13 -2.50 -30.33 14.77
CA THR A 13 -3.22 -29.33 15.57
C THR A 13 -2.60 -27.96 15.33
N ILE A 14 -3.30 -27.09 14.60
CA ILE A 14 -2.88 -25.71 14.34
C ILE A 14 -3.29 -24.87 15.55
N THR A 15 -2.30 -24.48 16.36
CA THR A 15 -2.52 -23.55 17.47
C THR A 15 -2.85 -22.16 16.93
N PRO A 16 -3.98 -21.54 17.33
CA PRO A 16 -4.38 -20.24 16.82
C PRO A 16 -3.45 -19.16 17.39
N LEU A 17 -2.58 -18.60 16.55
CA LEU A 17 -1.80 -17.41 16.88
C LEU A 17 -2.62 -16.14 16.60
N PRO A 18 -2.49 -15.08 17.41
CA PRO A 18 -3.24 -13.82 17.24
C PRO A 18 -2.92 -13.12 15.92
N MET A 19 -1.70 -13.30 15.41
CA MET A 19 -1.25 -12.80 14.12
C MET A 19 -0.38 -13.86 13.45
N HIS A 20 -0.59 -14.10 12.16
CA HIS A 20 0.21 -15.03 11.38
C HIS A 20 0.65 -14.40 10.06
N LYS A 21 1.92 -14.58 9.71
CA LYS A 21 2.47 -14.09 8.44
C LYS A 21 2.49 -15.22 7.43
N PHE A 22 1.69 -15.11 6.37
CA PHE A 22 1.63 -16.07 5.29
C PHE A 22 1.87 -15.39 3.94
N LEU A 23 2.80 -15.91 3.14
CA LEU A 23 3.24 -15.32 1.86
C LEU A 23 3.60 -13.81 1.92
N GLY A 24 4.00 -13.30 3.10
CA GLY A 24 4.33 -11.89 3.30
C GLY A 24 3.16 -10.99 3.70
N ILE A 25 1.95 -11.54 3.83
CA ILE A 25 0.73 -10.90 4.30
C ILE A 25 0.53 -11.23 5.78
N ILE A 26 0.11 -10.25 6.58
CA ILE A 26 -0.22 -10.43 7.99
C ILE A 26 -1.73 -10.69 8.11
N PHE A 27 -2.07 -11.90 8.55
CA PHE A 27 -3.43 -12.31 8.86
C PHE A 27 -3.69 -12.11 10.35
N ASP A 28 -4.78 -11.44 10.68
CA ASP A 28 -5.35 -11.34 12.02
C ASP A 28 -6.46 -12.41 12.16
N GLN A 29 -6.65 -12.98 13.34
CA GLN A 29 -7.70 -13.97 13.61
C GLN A 29 -9.10 -13.45 13.27
N ALA A 30 -9.32 -12.15 13.45
CA ALA A 30 -10.57 -11.49 13.13
C ALA A 30 -10.62 -10.95 11.67
N LEU A 31 -9.61 -11.25 10.84
CA LEU A 31 -9.43 -10.75 9.47
C LEU A 31 -9.62 -9.22 9.37
N ARG A 32 -9.20 -8.47 10.39
CA ARG A 32 -9.43 -7.01 10.45
C ARG A 32 -8.44 -6.22 9.60
N TRP A 33 -7.48 -6.87 8.94
CA TRP A 33 -6.46 -6.35 8.00
C TRP A 33 -5.68 -5.08 8.41
N ASN A 34 -5.93 -4.49 9.58
CA ASN A 34 -5.31 -3.25 10.03
C ASN A 34 -3.79 -3.37 10.17
N ALA A 35 -3.33 -4.51 10.70
CA ALA A 35 -1.90 -4.80 10.81
C ALA A 35 -1.22 -4.91 9.43
N GLN A 36 -1.92 -5.52 8.46
CA GLN A 36 -1.44 -5.60 7.08
C GLN A 36 -1.39 -4.22 6.41
N VAL A 37 -2.45 -3.41 6.56
CA VAL A 37 -2.51 -2.03 6.05
C VAL A 37 -1.37 -1.19 6.63
N ALA A 38 -1.16 -1.22 7.95
CA ALA A 38 -0.07 -0.50 8.60
C ALA A 38 1.30 -0.93 8.10
N ASN A 39 1.51 -2.24 7.93
CA ASN A 39 2.74 -2.80 7.38
C ASN A 39 2.97 -2.38 5.92
N THR A 40 1.93 -2.39 5.08
CA THR A 40 2.00 -1.93 3.69
C THR A 40 2.35 -0.45 3.60
N ILE A 41 1.73 0.39 4.44
CA ILE A 41 2.03 1.83 4.51
C ILE A 41 3.48 2.04 4.94
N ALA A 42 3.93 1.38 6.01
CA ALA A 42 5.30 1.52 6.49
C ALA A 42 6.32 1.12 5.43
N LYS A 43 6.10 0.00 4.74
CA LYS A 43 6.94 -0.43 3.60
C LYS A 43 6.93 0.62 2.49
N GLY A 44 5.76 1.11 2.11
CA GLY A 44 5.60 2.14 1.09
C GLY A 44 6.36 3.41 1.43
N THR A 45 6.24 3.89 2.66
CA THR A 45 6.97 5.06 3.15
C THR A 45 8.47 4.84 3.07
N VAL A 46 8.99 3.67 3.48
CA VAL A 46 10.43 3.37 3.38
C VAL A 46 10.91 3.45 1.93
N TYR A 47 10.20 2.83 0.98
CA TYR A 47 10.57 2.88 -0.44
C TYR A 47 10.53 4.30 -1.01
N VAL A 48 9.49 5.07 -0.69
CA VAL A 48 9.36 6.45 -1.15
C VAL A 48 10.45 7.35 -0.57
N LEU A 49 10.84 7.15 0.70
CA LEU A 49 11.97 7.88 1.29
C LEU A 49 13.30 7.50 0.64
N GLN A 50 13.49 6.24 0.26
CA GLN A 50 14.67 5.81 -0.51
C GLN A 50 14.70 6.45 -1.90
N LEU A 51 13.57 6.48 -2.61
CA LEU A 51 13.44 7.17 -3.90
C LEU A 51 13.73 8.66 -3.78
N ARG A 52 13.23 9.30 -2.71
CA ARG A 52 13.53 10.70 -2.42
C ARG A 52 15.02 10.94 -2.21
N ARG A 53 15.69 10.07 -1.44
CA ARG A 53 17.14 10.16 -1.26
C ARG A 53 17.87 10.00 -2.59
N LEU A 54 17.46 9.03 -3.40
CA LEU A 54 18.04 8.80 -4.71
C LEU A 54 17.86 10.01 -5.63
N SER A 55 16.68 10.63 -5.67
CA SER A 55 16.44 11.83 -6.48
C SER A 55 17.27 13.03 -6.01
N THR A 56 17.46 13.21 -4.70
CA THR A 56 18.34 14.29 -4.18
C THR A 56 19.82 14.09 -4.47
N MET A 57 20.30 12.84 -4.51
CA MET A 57 21.72 12.54 -4.82
C MET A 57 21.99 12.53 -6.32
N SER A 58 20.94 12.40 -7.12
CA SER A 58 21.02 12.13 -8.54
C SER A 58 20.55 13.33 -9.36
N THR A 59 21.25 14.45 -9.25
CA THR A 59 21.08 15.67 -10.06
C THR A 59 21.28 15.47 -11.58
N GLY A 60 21.15 14.24 -12.10
CA GLY A 60 21.19 13.89 -13.52
C GLY A 60 20.47 12.60 -13.92
N ILE A 61 19.68 11.93 -13.07
CA ILE A 61 18.85 10.79 -13.53
C ILE A 61 17.58 11.35 -14.17
N PRO A 62 17.20 10.88 -15.37
CA PRO A 62 15.97 11.29 -16.01
C PRO A 62 14.75 10.92 -15.16
N LEU A 63 13.81 11.86 -15.08
CA LEU A 63 12.52 11.73 -14.38
C LEU A 63 11.82 10.40 -14.69
N THR A 64 11.85 9.99 -15.96
CA THR A 64 11.23 8.77 -16.47
C THR A 64 11.79 7.51 -15.82
N LEU A 65 13.09 7.44 -15.53
CA LEU A 65 13.72 6.28 -14.90
C LEU A 65 13.31 6.16 -13.42
N MET A 66 13.19 7.28 -12.72
CA MET A 66 12.69 7.30 -11.34
C MET A 66 11.23 6.86 -11.25
N GLN A 67 10.41 7.29 -12.19
CA GLN A 67 9.01 6.84 -12.31
C GLN A 67 8.94 5.35 -12.59
N GLN A 68 9.74 4.86 -13.55
CA GLN A 68 9.82 3.43 -13.85
C GLN A 68 10.26 2.62 -12.63
N LEU A 69 11.24 3.11 -11.87
CA LEU A 69 11.67 2.44 -10.63
C LEU A 69 10.56 2.40 -9.58
N TYR A 70 9.80 3.49 -9.41
CA TYR A 70 8.63 3.52 -8.54
C TYR A 70 7.56 2.51 -8.99
N LEU A 71 7.16 2.55 -10.26
CA LEU A 71 6.12 1.68 -10.82
C LEU A 71 6.54 0.20 -10.85
N ALA A 72 7.80 -0.11 -11.14
CA ALA A 72 8.28 -1.49 -11.25
C ALA A 72 8.56 -2.15 -9.90
N VAL A 73 9.00 -1.38 -8.89
CA VAL A 73 9.43 -1.94 -7.60
C VAL A 73 8.47 -1.62 -6.48
N THR A 74 8.09 -0.35 -6.36
CA THR A 74 7.43 0.17 -5.17
C THR A 74 5.93 -0.15 -5.20
N VAL A 75 5.29 0.01 -6.35
CA VAL A 75 3.86 -0.30 -6.55
C VAL A 75 3.56 -1.80 -6.34
N PRO A 76 4.24 -2.76 -6.99
CA PRO A 76 3.96 -4.19 -6.80
C PRO A 76 4.22 -4.66 -5.37
N LYS A 77 5.23 -4.11 -4.70
CA LYS A 77 5.55 -4.46 -3.31
C LYS A 77 4.53 -3.93 -2.31
N MET A 78 3.93 -2.77 -2.58
CA MET A 78 2.86 -2.21 -1.74
C MET A 78 1.51 -2.89 -2.01
N LEU A 79 1.15 -3.06 -3.27
CA LEU A 79 -0.15 -3.58 -3.68
C LEU A 79 -0.20 -5.12 -3.73
N TYR A 80 0.85 -5.80 -3.25
CA TYR A 80 0.87 -7.25 -3.19
C TYR A 80 -0.35 -7.78 -2.43
N ALA A 81 -1.10 -8.65 -3.11
CA ALA A 81 -2.31 -9.26 -2.62
C ALA A 81 -3.41 -8.27 -2.16
N ILE A 82 -3.43 -7.05 -2.71
CA ILE A 82 -4.45 -6.03 -2.37
C ILE A 82 -5.87 -6.57 -2.48
N VAL A 83 -6.15 -7.42 -3.47
CA VAL A 83 -7.45 -8.07 -3.69
C VAL A 83 -7.91 -8.90 -2.47
N ILE A 84 -6.99 -9.38 -1.64
CA ILE A 84 -7.29 -10.21 -0.46
C ILE A 84 -7.70 -9.37 0.75
N TRP A 85 -7.09 -8.19 0.93
CA TRP A 85 -7.22 -7.38 2.15
C TRP A 85 -7.89 -6.01 1.93
N PHE A 86 -8.17 -5.65 0.68
CA PHE A 86 -8.84 -4.40 0.31
C PHE A 86 -10.19 -4.69 -0.35
N GLN A 87 -11.25 -4.07 0.19
CA GLN A 87 -12.57 -4.12 -0.41
C GLN A 87 -12.81 -2.85 -1.23
N PRO A 88 -13.02 -2.97 -2.56
CA PRO A 88 -13.18 -1.81 -3.42
C PRO A 88 -14.42 -1.01 -3.06
N ILE A 89 -14.30 0.30 -3.19
CA ILE A 89 -15.33 1.30 -2.86
C ILE A 89 -16.56 1.17 -3.77
N TYR A 90 -16.39 0.59 -4.97
CA TYR A 90 -17.46 0.33 -5.94
C TYR A 90 -17.65 -1.17 -6.13
N ARG A 91 -18.56 -1.77 -5.37
CA ARG A 91 -19.07 -3.13 -5.63
C ARG A 91 -20.58 -3.12 -5.48
N GLY A 92 -21.27 -2.68 -6.52
CA GLY A 92 -22.74 -2.71 -6.61
C GLY A 92 -23.39 -1.32 -6.64
N MET A 93 -24.64 -1.30 -7.10
CA MET A 93 -25.52 -0.12 -7.25
C MET A 93 -26.00 0.45 -5.90
N GLU A 94 -25.53 -0.12 -4.78
CA GLU A 94 -25.85 0.28 -3.42
C GLU A 94 -24.67 1.10 -2.86
N ASP A 95 -24.88 2.40 -2.81
CA ASP A 95 -23.96 3.47 -2.42
C ASP A 95 -23.67 3.48 -0.89
N GLU A 96 -23.40 2.32 -0.29
CA GLU A 96 -22.90 2.27 1.09
C GLU A 96 -21.37 2.31 1.12
N MET A 97 -20.89 3.54 1.20
CA MET A 97 -19.50 3.96 1.37
C MET A 97 -18.87 3.31 2.61
N GLN A 98 -18.13 2.21 2.44
CA GLN A 98 -17.38 1.59 3.53
C GLN A 98 -16.24 2.53 4.01
N ARG A 99 -16.51 3.30 5.08
CA ARG A 99 -15.59 4.28 5.70
C ARG A 99 -14.17 3.73 5.95
N GLY A 100 -14.04 2.42 6.18
CA GLY A 100 -12.75 1.75 6.36
C GLY A 100 -11.84 1.76 5.13
N SER A 101 -12.39 1.50 3.93
CA SER A 101 -11.63 1.44 2.68
C SER A 101 -11.10 2.80 2.24
N ILE A 102 -11.84 3.87 2.52
CA ILE A 102 -11.44 5.26 2.19
C ILE A 102 -10.20 5.69 2.96
N GLY A 103 -10.10 5.32 4.23
CA GLY A 103 -8.92 5.61 5.05
C GLY A 103 -7.67 4.93 4.49
N ILE A 104 -7.82 3.73 3.92
CA ILE A 104 -6.72 2.99 3.27
C ILE A 104 -6.33 3.68 1.95
N VAL A 105 -7.30 4.02 1.10
CA VAL A 105 -7.05 4.73 -0.17
C VAL A 105 -6.34 6.05 0.07
N ARG A 106 -6.82 6.89 0.99
CA ARG A 106 -6.16 8.18 1.33
C ARG A 106 -4.72 8.01 1.79
N LYS A 107 -4.43 6.94 2.54
CA LYS A 107 -3.06 6.65 3.00
C LYS A 107 -2.16 6.19 1.86
N LEU A 108 -2.68 5.38 0.93
CA LEU A 108 -1.95 4.99 -0.29
C LEU A 108 -1.72 6.19 -1.22
N GLU A 109 -2.74 7.02 -1.42
CA GLU A 109 -2.68 8.26 -2.20
C GLU A 109 -1.63 9.22 -1.62
N SER A 110 -1.55 9.33 -0.28
CA SER A 110 -0.52 10.14 0.38
C SER A 110 0.90 9.64 0.05
N ILE A 111 1.13 8.33 0.04
CA ILE A 111 2.44 7.75 -0.33
C ILE A 111 2.74 8.01 -1.81
N GLN A 112 1.76 7.80 -2.68
CA GLN A 112 1.88 8.07 -4.11
C GLN A 112 2.22 9.54 -4.37
N ARG A 113 1.52 10.48 -3.71
CA ARG A 113 1.78 11.91 -3.82
C ARG A 113 3.21 12.28 -3.40
N ILE A 114 3.72 11.70 -2.31
CA ILE A 114 5.12 11.94 -1.90
C ILE A 114 6.08 11.42 -2.97
N ALA A 115 5.84 10.23 -3.52
CA ALA A 115 6.67 9.67 -4.59
C ALA A 115 6.68 10.58 -5.81
N LEU A 116 5.50 11.09 -6.19
CA LEU A 116 5.30 11.96 -7.33
C LEU A 116 6.09 13.27 -7.18
N ILE A 117 5.93 13.95 -6.04
CA ILE A 117 6.68 15.17 -5.69
C ILE A 117 8.20 14.92 -5.70
N CYS A 118 8.64 13.79 -5.15
CA CYS A 118 10.07 13.47 -5.08
C CYS A 118 10.69 13.19 -6.45
N THR A 119 9.87 12.69 -7.37
CA THR A 119 10.27 12.33 -8.71
C THR A 119 10.30 13.57 -9.60
N THR A 120 9.23 14.37 -9.59
CA THR A 120 9.10 15.59 -10.41
C THR A 120 9.86 16.80 -9.87
N GLY A 121 10.25 16.80 -8.60
CA GLY A 121 10.84 17.96 -7.94
C GLY A 121 9.87 19.14 -7.78
N THR A 122 8.56 18.91 -7.95
CA THR A 122 7.54 19.95 -7.87
C THR A 122 7.30 20.42 -6.44
N MET A 123 6.60 21.55 -6.28
CA MET A 123 6.22 22.05 -4.97
C MET A 123 5.28 21.08 -4.25
N ARG A 124 5.38 21.05 -2.92
CA ARG A 124 4.55 20.18 -2.06
C ARG A 124 3.06 20.53 -2.12
N THR A 125 2.74 21.74 -2.58
CA THR A 125 1.40 22.32 -2.70
C THR A 125 0.73 22.08 -4.05
N THR A 126 1.43 21.52 -5.05
CA THR A 126 0.84 21.24 -6.38
C THR A 126 -0.29 20.21 -6.26
N ALA A 127 -1.43 20.44 -6.90
CA ALA A 127 -2.56 19.49 -6.89
C ALA A 127 -2.13 18.10 -7.40
N SER A 128 -2.66 17.02 -6.80
CA SER A 128 -2.30 15.64 -7.19
C SER A 128 -2.60 15.37 -8.66
N ASP A 129 -3.76 15.83 -9.14
CA ASP A 129 -4.20 15.66 -10.54
C ASP A 129 -3.24 16.34 -11.52
N MET A 130 -2.75 17.53 -11.19
CA MET A 130 -1.75 18.24 -12.01
C MET A 130 -0.43 17.47 -12.04
N LEU A 131 -0.04 16.85 -10.93
CA LEU A 131 1.18 16.05 -10.88
C LEU A 131 1.05 14.78 -11.72
N GLU A 132 -0.11 14.12 -11.71
CA GLU A 132 -0.37 12.91 -12.50
C GLU A 132 -0.33 13.22 -14.01
N ILE A 133 -0.91 14.35 -14.42
CA ILE A 133 -0.83 14.86 -15.81
C ILE A 133 0.63 15.11 -16.22
N HIS A 134 1.42 15.80 -15.39
CA HIS A 134 2.82 16.09 -15.70
C HIS A 134 3.73 14.85 -15.75
N VAL A 135 3.31 13.77 -15.08
CA VAL A 135 4.08 12.53 -14.95
C VAL A 135 3.59 11.46 -15.93
N ASN A 136 2.51 11.71 -16.68
CA ASN A 136 1.91 10.75 -17.59
C ASN A 136 1.59 9.41 -16.89
N ILE A 137 1.17 9.48 -15.62
CA ILE A 137 0.58 8.35 -14.89
C ILE A 137 -0.91 8.63 -14.81
N ILE A 138 -1.61 8.59 -15.95
CA ILE A 138 -2.98 8.05 -16.18
C ILE A 138 -3.13 7.88 -17.70
#